data_AF-A0A0E3QF98-F1
#
_entry.id   AF-A0A0E3QF98-F1
#
_cell.length_a   1.000
_cell.length_b   1.000
_cell.length_c   1.000
_cell.angle_alpha   90.00
_cell.angle_beta   90.00
_cell.angle_gamma   90.00
#
_symmetry.space_group_name_H-M   'P 1'
#
loop_
_entity.id
_entity.type
_entity.pdbx_description
1 polymer ?
#
loop_
_entity_poly.entity_id
_entity_poly.type
_entity_poly.pdbx_seq_one_letter_code
_entity_poly.pdbx_strand_id
1 'polypeptide(L)'
;MVTADGTKVLIVAEYDKFVNFIPIKFKPIFEVNTITGLRYVELQRLHDHEEWYYTERNQIILPKEAQRKVKQKLVKRTIDKLPATFPYIFKVFVEGRRPPERTTWFENLERWSKKAGISPKVNPKTPRKTIESWMLKAGIPEIEIYSRQGHAHITSLRHYQSLSFTDYEMRYIEKRLIE
;
A
#
# COMPACT_ATOMS: atom_id res chain seq x y z
N MET A 1 14.51 -0.61 5.32
CA MET A 1 14.42 0.66 6.10
C MET A 1 13.32 0.61 7.15
N VAL A 2 13.27 1.53 8.11
CA VAL A 2 12.29 1.54 9.21
C VAL A 2 11.79 2.96 9.49
N THR A 3 10.48 3.14 9.70
CA THR A 3 9.88 4.41 10.15
C THR A 3 10.12 4.66 11.63
N ALA A 4 9.85 5.89 12.10
CA ALA A 4 9.98 6.24 13.53
C ALA A 4 9.13 5.35 14.48
N ASP A 5 8.03 4.75 14.01
CA ASP A 5 7.20 3.82 14.79
C ASP A 5 7.63 2.35 14.67
N GLY A 6 8.81 2.07 14.11
CA GLY A 6 9.36 0.72 13.98
C GLY A 6 8.80 -0.09 12.81
N THR A 7 7.99 0.52 11.93
CA THR A 7 7.42 -0.18 10.78
C THR A 7 8.45 -0.34 9.67
N LYS A 8 8.63 -1.56 9.16
CA LYS A 8 9.47 -1.83 7.98
C LYS A 8 8.94 -1.08 6.76
N VAL A 9 9.83 -0.40 6.06
CA VAL A 9 9.66 0.10 4.68
C VAL A 9 10.52 -0.76 3.78
N LEU A 10 9.89 -1.34 2.75
CA LEU A 10 10.54 -2.22 1.80
C LEU A 10 11.21 -1.39 0.71
N ILE A 11 12.47 -1.68 0.39
CA ILE A 11 13.04 -1.32 -0.91
C ILE A 11 12.46 -2.24 -1.98
N VAL A 12 12.60 -1.88 -3.26
CA VAL A 12 12.03 -2.70 -4.36
C VAL A 12 12.56 -4.13 -4.32
N ALA A 13 13.86 -4.33 -4.09
CA ALA A 13 14.44 -5.67 -3.97
C ALA A 13 13.87 -6.48 -2.78
N GLU A 14 13.60 -5.83 -1.64
CA GLU A 14 12.95 -6.47 -0.48
C GLU A 14 11.49 -6.79 -0.76
N TYR A 15 10.79 -5.92 -1.48
CA TYR A 15 9.41 -6.14 -1.94
C TYR A 15 9.33 -7.35 -2.86
N ASP A 16 10.15 -7.38 -3.93
CA ASP A 16 10.17 -8.48 -4.90
C ASP A 16 10.56 -9.79 -4.21
N LYS A 17 11.55 -9.76 -3.32
CA LYS A 17 11.91 -10.91 -2.48
C LYS A 17 10.74 -11.36 -1.62
N PHE A 18 10.07 -10.44 -0.92
CA PHE A 18 8.97 -10.78 -0.01
C PHE A 18 7.79 -11.42 -0.74
N VAL A 19 7.39 -10.86 -1.88
CA VAL A 19 6.28 -11.38 -2.71
C VAL A 19 6.51 -12.83 -3.13
N ASN A 20 7.75 -13.27 -3.32
CA ASN A 20 8.07 -14.67 -3.64
C ASN A 20 7.73 -15.65 -2.51
N PHE A 21 7.67 -15.20 -1.25
CA PHE A 21 7.29 -16.03 -0.11
C PHE A 21 5.80 -15.99 0.22
N ILE A 22 5.05 -15.10 -0.44
CA ILE A 22 3.59 -15.04 -0.33
C ILE A 22 2.99 -16.13 -1.23
N PRO A 23 2.13 -17.02 -0.71
CA PRO A 23 1.41 -17.98 -1.53
C PRO A 23 0.58 -17.27 -2.61
N ILE A 24 0.52 -17.83 -3.81
CA ILE A 24 -0.09 -17.20 -5.01
C ILE A 24 -1.47 -16.60 -4.70
N LYS A 25 -2.33 -17.33 -3.99
CA LYS A 25 -3.68 -16.88 -3.60
C LYS A 25 -3.75 -15.63 -2.71
N PHE A 26 -2.63 -15.20 -2.12
CA PHE A 26 -2.54 -14.01 -1.27
C PHE A 26 -1.72 -12.87 -1.91
N LYS A 27 -1.01 -13.13 -3.02
CA LYS A 27 -0.19 -12.11 -3.69
C LYS A 27 -1.01 -10.89 -4.13
N PRO A 28 -2.18 -11.04 -4.80
CA PRO A 28 -2.97 -9.88 -5.22
C PRO A 28 -3.39 -8.98 -4.05
N ILE A 29 -3.70 -9.58 -2.89
CA ILE A 29 -4.06 -8.83 -1.68
C ILE A 29 -2.90 -7.93 -1.24
N PHE A 30 -1.67 -8.46 -1.23
CA PHE A 30 -0.50 -7.70 -0.81
C PHE A 30 -0.10 -6.63 -1.85
N GLU A 31 -0.18 -6.96 -3.13
CA GLU A 31 0.11 -6.06 -4.25
C GLU A 31 -0.86 -4.89 -4.29
N VAL A 32 -2.18 -5.14 -4.26
CA VAL A 32 -3.19 -4.08 -4.23
C VAL A 32 -3.04 -3.23 -2.97
N ASN A 33 -2.78 -3.82 -1.80
CA ASN A 33 -2.54 -3.05 -0.58
C ASN A 33 -1.33 -2.12 -0.71
N THR A 34 -0.24 -2.61 -1.30
CA THR A 34 0.97 -1.82 -1.49
C THR A 34 0.72 -0.71 -2.49
N ILE A 35 0.18 -1.02 -3.68
CA ILE A 35 -0.11 -0.03 -4.71
C ILE A 35 -1.04 1.04 -4.16
N THR A 36 -2.15 0.67 -3.54
CA THR A 36 -3.17 1.65 -3.11
C THR A 36 -2.79 2.37 -1.82
N GLY A 37 -2.01 1.74 -0.94
CA GLY A 37 -1.66 2.22 0.39
C GLY A 37 -2.83 2.23 1.39
N LEU A 38 -3.92 1.53 1.10
CA LEU A 38 -5.09 1.51 1.97
C LEU A 38 -4.77 0.99 3.37
N ARG A 39 -5.54 1.43 4.37
CA ARG A 39 -5.56 0.68 5.64
C ARG A 39 -6.08 -0.71 5.33
N TYR A 40 -5.59 -1.72 6.03
CA TYR A 40 -5.99 -3.10 5.74
C TYR A 40 -7.52 -3.32 5.78
N VAL A 41 -8.21 -2.64 6.71
CA VAL A 41 -9.68 -2.69 6.77
C VAL A 41 -10.38 -1.98 5.58
N GLU A 42 -9.77 -0.95 5.01
CA GLU A 42 -10.28 -0.27 3.81
C GLU A 42 -10.07 -1.18 2.58
N LEU A 43 -8.95 -1.91 2.52
CA LEU A 43 -8.70 -2.92 1.49
C LEU A 43 -9.70 -4.08 1.55
N GLN A 44 -10.01 -4.57 2.75
CA GLN A 44 -11.04 -5.60 2.96
C GLN A 44 -12.39 -5.14 2.39
N ARG A 45 -12.77 -3.88 2.66
CA ARG A 45 -14.03 -3.31 2.13
C ARG A 45 -13.97 -3.11 0.61
N LEU A 46 -12.83 -2.68 0.07
CA LEU A 46 -12.67 -2.52 -1.37
C LEU A 46 -12.87 -3.86 -2.10
N HIS A 47 -12.42 -4.98 -1.51
CA HIS A 47 -12.70 -6.31 -2.08
C HIS A 47 -14.21 -6.63 -2.10
N ASP A 48 -14.97 -6.15 -1.12
CA ASP A 48 -16.42 -6.36 -1.04
C ASP A 48 -17.20 -5.33 -1.89
N HIS A 49 -16.51 -4.33 -2.46
CA HIS A 49 -17.08 -3.18 -3.17
C HIS A 49 -16.24 -2.81 -4.40
N GLU A 50 -16.22 -3.67 -5.42
CA GLU A 50 -15.45 -3.44 -6.64
C GLU A 50 -15.92 -2.19 -7.40
N GLU A 51 -17.17 -1.78 -7.23
CA GLU A 51 -17.77 -0.59 -7.85
C GLU A 51 -17.10 0.73 -7.44
N TRP A 52 -16.28 0.72 -6.37
CA TRP A 52 -15.47 1.87 -5.99
C TRP A 52 -14.28 2.10 -6.92
N TYR A 53 -13.89 1.10 -7.71
CA TYR A 53 -12.86 1.25 -8.72
C TYR A 53 -13.45 1.77 -10.04
N TYR A 54 -13.08 2.99 -10.39
CA TYR A 54 -13.47 3.63 -11.63
C TYR A 54 -12.41 3.34 -12.70
N THR A 55 -12.60 2.23 -13.42
CA THR A 55 -11.64 1.68 -14.38
C THR A 55 -11.28 2.66 -15.50
N GLU A 56 -12.25 3.43 -16.00
CA GLU A 56 -12.04 4.41 -17.09
C GLU A 56 -10.97 5.45 -16.77
N ARG A 57 -10.82 5.83 -15.49
CA ARG A 57 -9.81 6.80 -15.04
C ARG A 57 -8.68 6.16 -14.24
N ASN A 58 -8.69 4.84 -14.08
CA ASN A 58 -7.78 4.11 -13.22
C ASN A 58 -7.66 4.75 -11.81
N GLN A 59 -8.81 4.92 -11.16
CA GLN A 59 -8.92 5.57 -9.85
C GLN A 59 -9.84 4.79 -8.92
N ILE A 60 -9.57 4.80 -7.61
CA ILE A 60 -10.50 4.29 -6.60
C ILE A 60 -11.12 5.46 -5.87
N ILE A 61 -12.45 5.54 -5.83
CA ILE A 61 -13.18 6.58 -5.10
C ILE A 61 -13.80 5.94 -3.87
N LEU A 62 -13.21 6.22 -2.71
CA LEU A 62 -13.69 5.68 -1.45
C LEU A 62 -14.74 6.60 -0.83
N PRO A 63 -15.98 6.12 -0.68
CA PRO A 63 -17.03 6.88 -0.02
C PRO A 63 -16.83 6.90 1.50
N LYS A 64 -17.71 7.58 2.23
CA LYS A 64 -17.58 7.80 3.67
C LYS A 64 -17.62 6.50 4.47
N GLU A 65 -18.48 5.57 4.06
CA GLU A 65 -18.68 4.23 4.61
C GLU A 65 -17.44 3.34 4.49
N ALA A 66 -16.58 3.60 3.50
CA ALA A 66 -15.31 2.90 3.33
C ALA A 66 -14.28 3.32 4.38
N GLN A 67 -14.31 4.57 4.84
CA GLN A 67 -13.26 5.15 5.69
C GLN A 67 -13.48 4.89 7.18
N ARG A 68 -14.74 4.95 7.67
CA ARG A 68 -15.20 4.77 9.08
C ARG A 68 -14.31 5.36 10.19
N LYS A 69 -13.42 6.31 9.89
CA LYS A 69 -12.51 6.90 10.86
C LYS A 69 -13.26 8.04 11.56
N VAL A 70 -13.43 7.91 12.88
CA VAL A 70 -14.26 8.79 13.73
C VAL A 70 -13.99 10.29 13.52
N LYS A 71 -12.74 10.68 13.25
CA LYS A 71 -12.33 12.10 13.06
C LYS A 71 -12.22 12.54 11.59
N GLN A 72 -12.58 11.70 10.63
CA GLN A 72 -12.40 12.01 9.21
C GLN A 72 -13.54 12.92 8.73
N LYS A 73 -13.19 14.16 8.33
CA LYS A 73 -14.15 15.17 7.86
C LYS A 73 -14.41 15.12 6.35
N LEU A 74 -13.52 14.48 5.57
CA LEU A 74 -13.62 14.43 4.11
C LEU A 74 -14.76 13.49 3.69
N VAL A 75 -15.62 13.99 2.79
CA VAL A 75 -16.80 13.26 2.29
C VAL A 75 -16.40 12.08 1.42
N LYS A 76 -15.34 12.21 0.63
CA LYS A 76 -14.77 11.19 -0.26
C LYS A 76 -13.25 11.25 -0.24
N ARG A 77 -12.59 10.13 -0.52
CA ARG A 77 -11.13 10.05 -0.70
C ARG A 77 -10.84 9.33 -2.01
N THR A 78 -10.09 9.98 -2.90
CA THR A 78 -9.67 9.38 -4.17
C THR A 78 -8.27 8.81 -4.03
N ILE A 79 -8.08 7.58 -4.51
CA ILE A 79 -6.78 6.96 -4.73
C ILE A 79 -6.52 7.04 -6.24
N ASP A 80 -5.60 7.91 -6.63
CA ASP A 80 -5.18 8.14 -8.01
C ASP A 80 -3.72 7.73 -8.22
N LYS A 81 -3.19 8.00 -9.42
CA LYS A 81 -1.84 7.60 -9.84
C LYS A 81 -1.58 6.12 -9.57
N LEU A 82 -2.56 5.30 -9.98
CA LEU A 82 -2.44 3.86 -9.99
C LEU A 82 -1.61 3.48 -11.22
N PRO A 83 -0.71 2.48 -11.12
CA PRO A 83 0.08 2.01 -12.25
C PRO A 83 -0.81 1.53 -13.40
N ALA A 84 -0.29 1.55 -14.62
CA ALA A 84 -1.01 1.12 -15.82
C ALA A 84 -1.41 -0.37 -15.76
N THR A 85 -0.70 -1.20 -14.99
CA THR A 85 -1.05 -2.61 -14.80
C THR A 85 -2.15 -2.82 -13.75
N PHE A 86 -2.50 -1.78 -12.98
CA PHE A 86 -3.45 -1.90 -11.88
C PHE A 86 -4.80 -2.52 -12.26
N PRO A 87 -5.43 -2.24 -13.43
CA PRO A 87 -6.68 -2.90 -13.81
C PRO A 87 -6.58 -4.43 -13.80
N TYR A 88 -5.46 -4.98 -14.28
CA TYR A 88 -5.24 -6.44 -14.32
C TYR A 88 -5.03 -7.01 -12.91
N ILE A 89 -4.22 -6.34 -12.09
CA ILE A 89 -3.95 -6.76 -10.70
C ILE A 89 -5.24 -6.69 -9.87
N PHE A 90 -6.03 -5.64 -10.06
CA PHE A 90 -7.29 -5.43 -9.36
C PHE A 90 -8.32 -6.49 -9.71
N LYS A 91 -8.44 -6.86 -11.00
CA LYS A 91 -9.30 -7.95 -11.44
C LYS A 91 -8.97 -9.27 -10.72
N VAL A 92 -7.68 -9.66 -10.70
CA VAL A 92 -7.23 -10.87 -9.99
C VAL A 92 -7.46 -10.79 -8.48
N PHE A 93 -7.39 -9.58 -7.91
CA PHE A 93 -7.68 -9.35 -6.50
C PHE A 93 -9.14 -9.59 -6.15
N VAL A 94 -10.08 -9.06 -6.95
CA VAL A 94 -11.53 -9.21 -6.69
C VAL A 94 -12.02 -10.63 -6.99
N GLU A 95 -11.57 -11.23 -8.08
CA GLU A 95 -11.91 -12.63 -8.43
C GLU A 95 -11.22 -13.66 -7.53
N GLY A 96 -10.23 -13.21 -6.75
CA GLY A 96 -9.36 -14.04 -5.94
C GLY A 96 -9.91 -14.37 -4.56
N ARG A 97 -8.99 -14.64 -3.64
CA ARG A 97 -9.33 -14.92 -2.25
C ARG A 97 -9.70 -13.62 -1.54
N ARG A 98 -10.83 -13.62 -0.83
CA ARG A 98 -11.16 -12.55 0.11
C ARG A 98 -10.02 -12.30 1.11
N PRO A 99 -9.61 -11.03 1.33
CA PRO A 99 -8.63 -10.67 2.33
C PRO A 99 -8.98 -11.26 3.70
N PRO A 100 -8.06 -11.99 4.35
CA PRO A 100 -8.32 -12.62 5.64
C PRO A 100 -8.58 -11.60 6.75
N GLU A 101 -8.97 -12.08 7.94
CA GLU A 101 -9.06 -11.24 9.13
C GLU A 101 -7.68 -10.66 9.49
N ARG A 102 -7.65 -9.50 10.13
CA ARG A 102 -6.43 -8.73 10.39
C ARG A 102 -5.40 -9.50 11.21
N THR A 103 -5.80 -10.28 12.21
CA THR A 103 -4.89 -11.10 13.02
C THR A 103 -4.26 -12.20 12.17
N THR A 104 -5.07 -12.94 11.41
CA THR A 104 -4.60 -13.95 10.46
C THR A 104 -3.66 -13.34 9.42
N TRP A 105 -3.98 -12.15 8.91
CA TRP A 105 -3.11 -11.45 7.97
C TRP A 105 -1.77 -11.07 8.60
N PHE A 106 -1.80 -10.54 9.83
CA PHE A 106 -0.59 -10.19 10.57
C PHE A 106 0.33 -11.41 10.77
N GLU A 107 -0.22 -12.54 11.22
CA GLU A 107 0.52 -13.78 11.43
C GLU A 107 1.11 -14.34 10.12
N ASN A 108 0.35 -14.26 9.04
CA ASN A 108 0.83 -14.65 7.70
C ASN A 108 2.02 -13.79 7.26
N LEU A 109 1.90 -12.46 7.36
CA LEU A 109 2.99 -11.54 7.01
C LEU A 109 4.24 -11.78 7.85
N GLU A 110 4.08 -12.05 9.15
CA GLU A 110 5.19 -12.40 10.04
C GLU A 110 5.87 -13.70 9.59
N ARG A 111 5.09 -14.73 9.28
CA ARG A 111 5.59 -16.03 8.80
C ARG A 111 6.38 -15.88 7.51
N TRP A 112 5.85 -15.11 6.55
CA TRP A 112 6.54 -14.87 5.28
C TRP A 112 7.78 -13.99 5.45
N SER A 113 7.77 -13.06 6.42
CA SER A 113 8.95 -12.24 6.73
C SER A 113 10.11 -13.08 7.23
N LYS A 114 9.83 -14.03 8.13
CA LYS A 114 10.81 -15.00 8.65
C LYS A 114 11.41 -15.81 7.50
N LYS A 115 10.57 -16.34 6.59
CA LYS A 115 11.02 -17.08 5.41
C LYS A 115 11.86 -16.23 4.45
N ALA A 116 11.49 -14.97 4.27
CA ALA A 116 12.21 -14.03 3.41
C ALA A 116 13.50 -13.48 4.03
N GLY A 117 13.77 -13.75 5.32
CA GLY A 117 14.87 -13.15 6.06
C GLY A 117 14.75 -11.63 6.18
N ILE A 118 13.52 -11.10 6.24
CA ILE A 118 13.27 -9.65 6.34
C ILE A 118 13.08 -9.26 7.81
N SER A 119 13.94 -8.36 8.27
CA SER A 119 13.86 -7.74 9.60
C SER A 119 13.92 -6.20 9.48
N PRO A 120 13.14 -5.44 10.27
CA PRO A 120 11.97 -5.88 11.06
C PRO A 120 10.90 -6.57 10.20
N LYS A 121 10.03 -7.38 10.83
CA LYS A 121 8.98 -8.12 10.13
C LYS A 121 8.00 -7.19 9.39
N VAL A 122 7.56 -7.62 8.22
CA VAL A 122 6.45 -7.00 7.48
C VAL A 122 5.18 -7.14 8.31
N ASN A 123 4.41 -6.07 8.42
CA ASN A 123 3.14 -6.03 9.13
C ASN A 123 2.07 -5.31 8.28
N PRO A 124 0.79 -5.29 8.70
CA PRO A 124 -0.28 -4.68 7.91
C PRO A 124 -0.12 -3.18 7.62
N LYS A 125 0.77 -2.45 8.32
CA LYS A 125 1.11 -1.05 8.01
C LYS A 125 2.23 -0.94 6.98
N THR A 126 3.07 -1.96 6.81
CA THR A 126 4.24 -1.94 5.92
C THR A 126 3.87 -1.60 4.47
N PRO A 127 2.84 -2.19 3.83
CA PRO A 127 2.47 -1.84 2.44
C PRO A 127 2.24 -0.34 2.26
N ARG A 128 1.40 0.24 3.14
CA ARG A 128 1.09 1.66 3.16
C ARG A 128 2.31 2.54 3.39
N LYS A 129 3.15 2.21 4.38
CA LYS A 129 4.38 2.96 4.66
C LYS A 129 5.39 2.87 3.52
N THR A 130 5.40 1.74 2.81
CA THR A 130 6.26 1.52 1.64
C THR A 130 5.86 2.45 0.49
N ILE A 131 4.59 2.43 0.07
CA ILE A 131 4.15 3.29 -1.03
C ILE A 131 4.21 4.78 -0.69
N GLU A 132 3.88 5.17 0.55
CA GLU A 132 4.05 6.55 1.03
C GLU A 132 5.51 7.01 0.87
N SER A 133 6.47 6.15 1.23
CA SER A 133 7.90 6.44 1.11
C SER A 133 8.36 6.51 -0.36
N TRP A 134 7.90 5.57 -1.18
CA TRP A 134 8.24 5.50 -2.60
C TRP A 134 7.73 6.72 -3.36
N MET A 135 6.46 7.07 -3.17
CA MET A 135 5.85 8.26 -3.79
C MET A 135 6.58 9.55 -3.39
N LEU A 136 6.87 9.70 -2.09
CA LEU A 136 7.59 10.88 -1.59
C LEU A 136 8.97 11.01 -2.23
N LYS A 137 9.69 9.89 -2.34
CA LYS A 137 11.06 9.90 -2.88
C LYS A 137 11.09 10.08 -4.39
N ALA A 138 10.07 9.59 -5.10
CA ALA A 138 9.87 9.85 -6.52
C ALA A 138 9.40 11.30 -6.83
N GLY A 139 9.34 12.17 -5.81
CA GLY A 139 9.00 13.58 -5.99
C GLY A 139 7.50 13.86 -6.16
N ILE A 140 6.62 12.90 -5.84
CA ILE A 140 5.18 13.17 -5.86
C ILE A 140 4.86 14.17 -4.74
N PRO A 141 4.10 15.25 -5.03
CA PRO A 141 3.80 16.28 -4.03
C PRO A 141 3.16 15.69 -2.77
N GLU A 142 3.67 16.09 -1.61
CA GLU A 142 3.20 15.59 -0.31
C GLU A 142 1.70 15.72 -0.11
N ILE A 143 1.11 16.84 -0.57
CA ILE A 143 -0.32 17.09 -0.48
C ILE A 143 -1.15 16.02 -1.21
N GLU A 144 -0.65 15.55 -2.35
CA GLU A 144 -1.31 14.48 -3.14
C GLU A 144 -1.21 13.15 -2.40
N ILE A 145 -0.03 12.83 -1.84
CA ILE A 145 0.16 11.65 -1.00
C ILE A 145 -0.77 11.71 0.21
N TYR A 146 -0.86 12.84 0.91
CA TYR A 146 -1.71 12.98 2.09
C TYR A 146 -3.19 12.90 1.76
N SER A 147 -3.61 13.45 0.62
CA SER A 147 -4.96 13.33 0.09
C SER A 147 -5.30 11.86 -0.17
N ARG A 148 -4.46 11.15 -0.95
CA ARG A 148 -4.58 9.71 -1.23
C ARG A 148 -4.67 8.88 0.04
N GLN A 149 -3.87 9.21 1.04
CA GLN A 149 -3.80 8.45 2.28
C GLN A 149 -4.87 8.86 3.31
N GLY A 150 -5.48 10.04 3.20
CA GLY A 150 -6.39 10.59 4.21
C GLY A 150 -5.65 10.92 5.51
N HIS A 151 -4.48 11.57 5.39
CA HIS A 151 -3.68 12.12 6.49
C HIS A 151 -3.99 13.61 6.69
N ALA A 152 -3.78 14.11 7.92
CA ALA A 152 -3.70 15.54 8.18
C ALA A 152 -2.22 15.98 8.07
N HIS A 153 -1.97 17.15 7.47
CA HIS A 153 -0.67 17.65 6.99
C HIS A 153 0.51 17.53 7.99
N ILE A 154 0.25 17.61 9.29
CA ILE A 154 1.28 17.76 10.33
C ILE A 154 1.89 16.41 10.77
N THR A 155 1.22 15.27 10.58
CA THR A 155 1.65 13.98 11.16
C THR A 155 2.62 13.18 10.28
N SER A 156 2.74 13.50 8.99
CA SER A 156 3.42 12.60 8.03
C SER A 156 4.88 12.98 7.73
N LEU A 157 5.25 14.25 7.88
CA LEU A 157 6.59 14.78 7.55
C LEU A 157 7.74 14.13 8.34
N ARG A 158 7.53 13.82 9.63
CA ARG A 158 8.60 13.28 10.49
C ARG A 158 8.96 11.82 10.21
N HIS A 159 8.14 11.08 9.46
CA HIS A 159 8.34 9.63 9.30
C HIS A 159 9.28 9.24 8.16
N TYR A 160 9.54 10.13 7.21
CA TYR A 160 10.21 9.78 5.94
C TYR A 160 11.50 10.54 5.65
N GLN A 161 11.83 11.57 6.44
CA GLN A 161 13.03 12.38 6.27
C GLN A 161 14.35 11.60 6.39
N SER A 162 14.36 10.48 7.13
CA SER A 162 15.55 9.66 7.34
C SER A 162 15.74 8.50 6.34
N LEU A 163 14.84 8.35 5.37
CA LEU A 163 14.97 7.28 4.38
C LEU A 163 15.92 7.70 3.26
N SER A 164 17.02 6.98 3.08
CA SER A 164 17.93 7.15 1.94
C SER A 164 17.79 5.95 1.01
N PHE A 165 17.36 6.21 -0.22
CA PHE A 165 17.40 5.25 -1.32
C PHE A 165 18.58 5.61 -2.22
N THR A 166 19.22 4.60 -2.78
CA THR A 166 20.25 4.75 -3.82
C THR A 166 19.63 5.13 -5.16
N ASP A 167 20.42 5.70 -6.07
CA ASP A 167 19.96 6.04 -7.42
C ASP A 167 19.40 4.84 -8.20
N TYR A 168 19.94 3.64 -7.96
CA TYR A 168 19.42 2.41 -8.56
C TYR A 168 18.04 2.06 -8.02
N GLU A 169 17.85 2.12 -6.70
CA GLU A 169 16.55 1.88 -6.08
C GLU A 169 15.50 2.90 -6.54
N MET A 170 15.91 4.16 -6.74
CA MET A 170 15.03 5.20 -7.26
C MET A 170 14.45 4.87 -8.64
N ARG A 171 15.28 4.40 -9.58
CA ARG A 171 14.80 3.99 -10.92
C ARG A 171 13.76 2.87 -10.85
N TYR A 172 13.98 1.89 -9.96
CA TYR A 172 13.02 0.79 -9.77
C TYR A 172 11.72 1.26 -9.12
N ILE A 173 11.80 2.21 -8.18
CA ILE A 173 10.63 2.84 -7.56
C ILE A 173 9.79 3.55 -8.61
N GLU A 174 10.41 4.42 -9.42
CA GLU A 174 9.73 5.18 -10.47
C GLU A 174 9.02 4.24 -11.45
N LYS A 175 9.71 3.17 -11.87
CA LYS A 175 9.11 2.14 -12.72
C LYS A 175 7.85 1.54 -12.10
N ARG A 176 7.90 1.12 -10.81
CA ARG A 176 6.76 0.52 -10.11
C ARG A 176 5.58 1.46 -9.84
N LEU A 177 5.82 2.77 -9.85
CA LEU A 177 4.75 3.76 -9.71
C LEU A 177 3.99 3.98 -11.03
N ILE A 178 4.60 3.62 -12.16
CA ILE A 178 4.05 3.78 -13.51
C ILE A 178 3.48 2.46 -14.04
N GLU A 179 4.23 1.36 -13.85
CA GLU A 179 3.95 0.01 -14.35
C GLU A 179 3.53 -0.93 -13.22
#